data_AF-A0A8J9W761-F1
#
_entry.id   AF-A0A8J9W761-F1
#
_cell.length_a   1.000
_cell.length_b   1.000
_cell.length_c   1.000
_cell.angle_alpha   90.00
_cell.angle_beta   90.00
_cell.angle_gamma   90.00
#
_symmetry.space_group_name_H-M   'P 1'
#
loop_
_entity.id
_entity.type
_entity.pdbx_description
1 polymer ?
#
loop_
_entity_poly.entity_id
_entity_poly.type
_entity_poly.pdbx_seq_one_letter_code
_entity_poly.pdbx_strand_id
1 'polypeptide(L)'
;MPAHVTRALYASDVTWSGRVLVNEDATLCPPLVVHMVCMSLGYMVADSLLMVMFVPLRDWKMVLHHTAAIWGSLNVIGRPVGMRFGNTWFLMELSTPFVHMRLILHTLGYRRSLLYKVNGVAMLVVFFLCRITTILVFVDVIPHMKTGELYKVGSGVLINMFVLTPIFYVMNIFWFIKICKGAYRVLYSPKMNTE
;
A
#
# COMPACT_ATOMS: atom_id res chain seq x y z
N MET A 1 28.25 18.37 -25.81
CA MET A 1 26.97 18.97 -25.40
C MET A 1 26.90 20.40 -25.91
N PRO A 2 25.70 20.89 -26.22
CA PRO A 2 25.23 22.05 -25.46
C PRO A 2 23.79 21.91 -24.95
N ALA A 3 23.67 21.79 -23.63
CA ALA A 3 22.91 22.62 -22.68
C ALA A 3 21.64 23.42 -23.08
N HIS A 4 20.78 22.93 -23.96
CA HIS A 4 19.51 23.65 -24.28
C HIS A 4 18.20 22.88 -24.01
N VAL A 5 18.24 21.71 -23.38
CA VAL A 5 17.02 20.90 -23.11
C VAL A 5 16.51 21.04 -21.65
N THR A 6 17.19 21.78 -20.78
CA THR A 6 16.95 21.70 -19.32
C THR A 6 16.20 22.89 -18.71
N ARG A 7 15.45 23.70 -19.47
CA ARG A 7 14.85 24.94 -18.91
C ARG A 7 13.39 25.24 -19.26
N ALA A 8 12.56 24.21 -19.49
CA ALA A 8 11.11 24.42 -19.70
C ALA A 8 10.20 23.66 -18.71
N LEU A 9 10.74 23.07 -17.63
CA LEU A 9 9.96 22.28 -16.66
C LEU A 9 9.57 23.02 -15.36
N TYR A 10 9.81 24.33 -15.24
CA TYR A 10 9.55 25.07 -13.99
C TYR A 10 9.12 26.53 -14.23
N ALA A 11 8.10 26.76 -15.05
CA ALA A 11 7.43 28.06 -15.11
C ALA A 11 5.94 27.88 -14.76
N SER A 12 5.63 28.30 -13.54
CA SER A 12 4.31 28.40 -12.93
C SER A 12 3.48 29.49 -13.61
N ASP A 13 2.22 29.19 -13.95
CA ASP A 13 1.15 30.18 -14.04
C ASP A 13 -0.18 29.53 -13.62
N VAL A 14 -0.45 29.56 -12.31
CA VAL A 14 -1.75 29.18 -11.74
C VAL A 14 -2.68 30.38 -11.91
N THR A 15 -3.49 30.38 -12.96
CA THR A 15 -4.59 31.32 -13.11
C THR A 15 -5.90 30.68 -12.64
N TRP A 16 -6.50 31.30 -11.61
CA TRP A 16 -7.78 30.92 -10.99
C TRP A 16 -8.96 31.33 -11.90
N SER A 17 -9.11 30.69 -13.06
CA SER A 17 -10.34 30.80 -13.85
C SER A 17 -11.00 29.43 -13.92
N GLY A 18 -12.26 29.33 -13.46
CA GLY A 18 -13.06 28.12 -13.28
C GLY A 18 -13.42 27.34 -14.55
N ARG A 19 -12.54 27.34 -15.55
CA ARG A 19 -12.47 26.35 -16.62
C ARG A 19 -11.24 25.50 -16.36
N VAL A 20 -11.38 24.49 -15.50
CA VAL A 20 -10.50 23.32 -15.51
C VAL A 20 -10.74 22.66 -16.86
N LEU A 21 -9.98 23.13 -17.85
CA LEU A 21 -9.91 22.53 -19.16
C LEU A 21 -9.65 21.04 -18.95
N VAL A 22 -10.38 20.25 -19.72
CA VAL A 22 -10.13 18.84 -19.99
C VAL A 22 -8.69 18.74 -20.47
N ASN A 23 -7.77 18.63 -19.52
CA ASN A 23 -6.35 18.68 -19.79
C ASN A 23 -5.98 17.31 -20.36
N GLU A 24 -5.45 17.26 -21.57
CA GLU A 24 -4.77 16.05 -22.08
C GLU A 24 -3.63 15.64 -21.14
N ASP A 25 -3.17 16.55 -20.28
CA ASP A 25 -2.23 16.35 -19.18
C ASP A 25 -2.86 15.69 -17.93
N ALA A 26 -4.17 15.83 -17.72
CA ALA A 26 -4.89 15.24 -16.57
C ALA A 26 -5.17 13.74 -16.76
N THR A 27 -4.99 13.25 -18.00
CA THR A 27 -5.00 11.83 -18.33
C THR A 27 -3.65 11.14 -18.12
N LEU A 28 -2.54 11.88 -17.93
CA LEU A 28 -1.27 11.26 -17.58
C LEU A 28 -1.12 11.16 -16.06
N CYS A 29 -0.85 9.96 -15.55
CA CYS A 29 -0.43 9.84 -14.15
C CYS A 29 0.90 10.58 -13.94
N PRO A 30 1.07 11.28 -12.81
CA PRO A 30 2.34 11.93 -12.50
C PRO A 30 3.51 10.94 -12.63
N PRO A 31 4.65 11.34 -13.23
CA PRO A 31 5.79 10.43 -13.43
C PRO A 31 6.24 9.74 -12.13
N LEU A 32 6.17 10.46 -11.01
CA LEU A 32 6.47 9.92 -9.68
C LEU A 32 5.62 8.69 -9.33
N VAL A 33 4.32 8.72 -9.64
CA VAL A 33 3.40 7.60 -9.38
C VAL A 33 3.83 6.40 -10.21
N VAL A 34 4.08 6.60 -11.51
CA VAL A 34 4.52 5.52 -12.41
C VAL A 34 5.82 4.91 -11.91
N HIS A 35 6.80 5.73 -11.52
CA HIS A 35 8.07 5.25 -10.96
C HIS A 35 7.88 4.46 -9.67
N MET A 36 7.00 4.92 -8.76
CA MET A 36 6.69 4.19 -7.53
C MET A 36 6.13 2.80 -7.83
N VAL A 37 5.15 2.70 -8.73
CA VAL A 37 4.57 1.40 -9.13
C VAL A 37 5.63 0.49 -9.74
N CYS A 38 6.47 1.00 -10.64
CA CYS A 38 7.52 0.22 -11.30
C CYS A 38 8.59 -0.26 -10.30
N MET A 39 9.03 0.59 -9.37
CA MET A 39 9.98 0.21 -8.33
C MET A 39 9.41 -0.88 -7.42
N SER A 40 8.16 -0.71 -6.96
CA SER A 40 7.49 -1.71 -6.13
C SER A 40 7.27 -3.02 -6.88
N LEU A 41 6.88 -2.99 -8.16
CA LEU A 41 6.76 -4.18 -8.98
C LEU A 41 8.10 -4.93 -9.08
N GLY A 42 9.20 -4.21 -9.37
CA GLY A 42 10.54 -4.80 -9.43
C GLY A 42 10.95 -5.45 -8.11
N TYR A 43 10.68 -4.79 -6.98
CA TYR A 43 10.91 -5.34 -5.64
C TYR A 43 10.09 -6.61 -5.40
N MET A 44 8.78 -6.60 -5.68
CA MET A 44 7.90 -7.76 -5.44
C MET A 44 8.30 -8.97 -6.29
N VAL A 45 8.74 -8.73 -7.54
CA VAL A 45 9.28 -9.78 -8.42
C VAL A 45 10.58 -10.34 -7.85
N ALA A 46 11.53 -9.48 -7.45
CA ALA A 46 12.79 -9.92 -6.87
C ALA A 46 12.58 -10.76 -5.59
N ASP A 47 11.68 -10.33 -4.70
CA ASP A 47 11.38 -11.06 -3.47
C ASP A 47 10.69 -12.41 -3.75
N SER A 48 9.79 -12.45 -4.74
CA SER A 48 9.18 -13.70 -5.21
C SER A 48 10.21 -14.68 -5.76
N LEU A 49 11.18 -14.19 -6.54
CA LEU A 49 12.28 -15.01 -7.07
C LEU A 49 13.12 -15.58 -5.93
N LEU A 50 13.44 -14.79 -4.90
CA LEU A 50 14.15 -15.27 -3.72
C LEU A 50 13.38 -16.38 -3.01
N MET A 51 12.07 -16.24 -2.81
CA MET A 51 11.24 -17.29 -2.18
C MET A 51 11.15 -18.57 -3.03
N VAL A 52 11.17 -18.45 -4.36
CA VAL A 52 11.14 -19.62 -5.27
C VAL A 52 12.50 -20.32 -5.29
N MET A 53 13.59 -19.57 -5.35
CA MET A 53 14.95 -20.10 -5.42
C MET A 53 15.45 -20.67 -4.09
N PHE A 54 15.06 -20.06 -2.96
CA PHE A 54 15.51 -20.44 -1.63
C PHE A 54 14.36 -21.01 -0.81
N VAL A 55 14.18 -22.33 -0.86
CA VAL A 55 13.14 -23.08 -0.13
C VAL A 55 13.02 -22.70 1.36
N PRO A 56 14.10 -22.47 2.12
CA PRO A 56 14.00 -22.08 3.53
C PRO A 56 13.32 -20.73 3.77
N LEU A 57 13.31 -19.83 2.78
CA LEU A 57 12.68 -18.51 2.86
C LEU A 57 11.21 -18.54 2.41
N ARG A 58 10.73 -19.68 1.91
CA ARG A 58 9.43 -19.79 1.24
C ARG A 58 8.27 -19.89 2.22
N ASP A 59 7.56 -18.78 2.41
CA ASP A 59 6.22 -18.78 3.00
C ASP A 59 5.17 -18.71 1.88
N TRP A 60 4.34 -19.75 1.75
CA TRP A 60 3.32 -19.84 0.71
C TRP A 60 2.27 -18.72 0.80
N LYS A 61 2.03 -18.18 1.99
CA LYS A 61 1.11 -17.04 2.19
C LYS A 61 1.69 -15.78 1.55
N MET A 62 3.01 -15.59 1.67
CA MET A 62 3.71 -14.47 1.05
C MET A 62 3.83 -14.65 -0.46
N VAL A 63 4.07 -15.87 -0.95
CA VAL A 63 4.07 -16.16 -2.40
C VAL A 63 2.71 -15.81 -3.03
N LEU A 64 1.60 -16.22 -2.40
CA LEU A 64 0.26 -15.88 -2.88
C LEU A 64 0.02 -14.37 -2.84
N HIS A 65 0.42 -13.71 -1.74
CA HIS A 65 0.34 -12.26 -1.58
C HIS A 65 1.10 -11.53 -2.69
N HIS A 66 2.36 -11.89 -2.93
CA HIS A 66 3.21 -11.26 -3.93
C HIS A 66 2.68 -11.50 -5.34
N THR A 67 2.15 -12.69 -5.62
CA THR A 67 1.52 -13.00 -6.92
C THR A 67 0.33 -12.07 -7.18
N ALA A 68 -0.54 -11.88 -6.18
CA ALA A 68 -1.65 -10.93 -6.27
C ALA A 68 -1.18 -9.47 -6.40
N ALA A 69 -0.12 -9.07 -5.70
CA ALA A 69 0.46 -7.72 -5.79
C ALA A 69 1.13 -7.45 -7.14
N ILE A 70 1.83 -8.43 -7.71
CA ILE A 70 2.44 -8.38 -9.05
C ILE A 70 1.34 -8.28 -10.11
N TRP A 71 0.34 -9.16 -10.05
CA TRP A 71 -0.83 -9.08 -10.93
C TRP A 71 -1.50 -7.72 -10.84
N GLY A 72 -1.71 -7.23 -9.61
CA GLY A 72 -2.28 -5.93 -9.32
C GLY A 72 -1.51 -4.81 -10.03
N SER A 73 -0.20 -4.77 -9.82
CA SER A 73 0.70 -3.76 -10.36
C SER A 73 0.74 -3.77 -11.88
N LEU A 74 0.86 -4.94 -12.51
CA LEU A 74 0.88 -5.09 -13.98
C LEU A 74 -0.41 -4.56 -14.63
N ASN A 75 -1.56 -4.76 -13.98
CA ASN A 75 -2.84 -4.36 -14.52
C ASN A 75 -3.16 -2.87 -14.30
N VAL A 76 -2.41 -2.14 -13.46
CA VAL A 76 -2.63 -0.69 -13.25
C VAL A 76 -1.61 0.19 -13.97
N ILE A 77 -0.41 -0.30 -14.30
CA ILE A 77 0.61 0.48 -15.01
C ILE A 77 0.04 1.03 -16.34
N GLY A 78 0.24 2.32 -16.57
CA GLY A 78 -0.25 3.02 -17.77
C GLY A 78 -1.76 3.26 -17.81
N ARG A 79 -2.51 2.89 -16.76
CA ARG A 79 -3.96 3.13 -16.63
C ARG A 79 -4.25 4.16 -15.54
N PRO A 80 -4.65 5.40 -15.89
CA PRO A 80 -4.78 6.50 -14.92
C PRO A 80 -5.73 6.19 -13.76
N VAL A 81 -6.90 5.61 -14.08
CA VAL A 81 -7.88 5.19 -13.07
C VAL A 81 -7.31 4.10 -12.16
N GLY A 82 -6.67 3.09 -12.75
CA GLY A 82 -6.04 2.00 -12.00
C GLY A 82 -4.94 2.50 -11.05
N MET A 83 -4.10 3.42 -11.50
CA MET A 83 -3.02 4.00 -10.69
C MET A 83 -3.54 4.88 -9.55
N ARG A 84 -4.61 5.66 -9.76
CA ARG A 84 -5.24 6.45 -8.69
C ARG A 84 -5.64 5.57 -7.50
N PHE A 85 -6.28 4.43 -7.75
CA PHE A 85 -6.66 3.50 -6.70
C PHE A 85 -5.49 2.62 -6.22
N GLY A 86 -4.59 2.22 -7.13
CA GLY A 86 -3.40 1.42 -6.81
C GLY A 86 -2.46 2.11 -5.83
N ASN A 87 -2.39 3.44 -5.81
CA ASN A 87 -1.63 4.20 -4.81
C ASN A 87 -2.06 3.90 -3.36
N THR A 88 -3.34 3.58 -3.13
CA THR A 88 -3.80 3.20 -1.80
C THR A 88 -3.19 1.88 -1.33
N TRP A 89 -2.87 0.96 -2.25
CA TRP A 89 -2.19 -0.29 -1.91
C TRP A 89 -0.75 -0.05 -1.49
N PHE A 90 -0.02 0.83 -2.18
CA PHE A 90 1.34 1.17 -1.77
C PHE A 90 1.38 1.92 -0.45
N LEU A 91 0.35 2.70 -0.13
CA LEU A 91 0.25 3.33 1.19
C LEU A 91 0.18 2.26 2.30
N MET A 92 -0.48 1.13 2.06
CA MET A 92 -0.54 0.02 3.04
C MET A 92 0.84 -0.55 3.37
N GLU A 93 1.77 -0.54 2.42
CA GLU A 93 3.13 -1.03 2.60
C GLU A 93 3.93 -0.17 3.60
N LEU A 94 3.55 1.09 3.84
CA LEU A 94 4.21 1.93 4.83
C LEU A 94 4.17 1.36 6.26
N SER A 95 3.21 0.48 6.56
CA SER A 95 3.11 -0.20 7.85
C SER A 95 4.03 -1.42 8.00
N THR A 96 4.54 -1.99 6.90
CA THR A 96 5.32 -3.23 6.94
C THR A 96 6.67 -3.11 7.64
N PRO A 97 7.42 -1.99 7.59
CA PRO A 97 8.65 -1.84 8.36
C PRO A 97 8.43 -2.02 9.87
N PHE A 98 7.32 -1.51 10.39
CA PHE A 98 6.99 -1.64 11.83
C PHE A 98 6.62 -3.07 12.20
N VAL A 99 5.89 -3.78 11.32
CA VAL A 99 5.57 -5.20 11.50
C VAL A 99 6.85 -6.05 11.50
N HIS A 100 7.74 -5.82 10.53
CA HIS A 100 9.01 -6.55 10.42
C HIS A 100 9.96 -6.23 11.58
N MET A 101 10.09 -4.95 11.97
CA MET A 101 10.89 -4.57 13.12
C MET A 101 10.38 -5.24 14.41
N ARG A 102 9.06 -5.34 14.58
CA ARG A 102 8.47 -6.05 15.71
C ARG A 102 8.81 -7.53 15.70
N LEU A 103 8.72 -8.17 14.53
CA LEU A 103 9.05 -9.58 14.35
C LEU A 103 10.52 -9.84 14.67
N ILE A 104 11.45 -9.03 14.15
CA ILE A 104 12.89 -9.15 14.42
C ILE A 104 13.15 -9.04 15.92
N LEU A 105 12.62 -8.02 16.59
CA LEU A 105 12.79 -7.84 18.04
C LEU A 105 12.18 -9.00 18.84
N HIS A 106 11.07 -9.57 18.37
CA HIS A 106 10.44 -10.73 19.00
C HIS A 106 11.30 -11.99 18.88
N THR A 107 11.81 -12.27 17.69
CA THR A 107 12.68 -13.42 17.38
C THR A 107 14.00 -13.34 18.14
N LEU A 108 14.57 -12.14 18.29
CA LEU A 108 15.78 -11.90 19.08
C LEU A 108 15.55 -11.90 20.61
N GLY A 109 14.32 -12.12 21.09
CA GLY A 109 14.00 -12.18 22.52
C GLY A 109 13.79 -10.83 23.21
N TYR A 110 13.84 -9.71 22.50
CA TYR A 110 13.72 -8.35 23.05
C TYR A 110 12.29 -7.88 23.34
N ARG A 111 11.36 -8.78 23.66
CA ARG A 111 9.93 -8.47 23.86
C ARG A 111 9.65 -7.52 25.04
N ARG A 112 10.56 -7.45 26.02
CA ARG A 112 10.46 -6.56 27.19
C ARG A 112 11.08 -5.18 26.97
N SER A 113 11.84 -4.99 25.88
CA SER A 113 12.55 -3.74 25.59
C SER A 113 11.60 -2.57 25.36
N LEU A 114 12.08 -1.36 25.67
CA LEU A 114 11.35 -0.12 25.36
C LEU A 114 11.09 -0.01 23.86
N LEU A 115 12.09 -0.33 23.03
CA LEU A 115 11.99 -0.31 21.58
C LEU A 115 10.85 -1.21 21.06
N TYR A 116 10.69 -2.42 21.60
CA TYR A 116 9.59 -3.32 21.22
C TYR A 116 8.22 -2.73 21.55
N LYS A 117 8.09 -2.05 22.70
CA LYS A 117 6.83 -1.39 23.11
C LYS A 117 6.51 -0.19 22.23
N VAL A 118 7.50 0.70 22.01
CA VAL A 118 7.37 1.90 21.17
C VAL A 118 7.03 1.51 19.74
N ASN A 119 7.78 0.56 19.15
CA ASN A 119 7.47 0.04 17.82
C ASN A 119 6.07 -0.58 17.78
N GLY A 120 5.62 -1.21 18.86
CA GLY A 120 4.26 -1.75 18.94
C GLY A 120 3.16 -0.70 18.87
N VAL A 121 3.35 0.46 19.52
CA VAL A 121 2.42 1.60 19.44
C VAL A 121 2.49 2.25 18.06
N ALA A 122 3.69 2.50 17.55
CA ALA A 122 3.89 3.05 16.20
C ALA A 122 3.24 2.15 15.14
N MET A 123 3.44 0.83 15.23
CA MET A 123 2.81 -0.16 14.36
C MET A 123 1.29 -0.06 14.41
N LEU A 124 0.67 0.08 15.59
CA LEU A 124 -0.79 0.24 15.72
C LEU A 124 -1.29 1.50 15.00
N VAL A 125 -0.64 2.64 15.23
CA VAL A 125 -1.02 3.94 14.64
C VAL A 125 -0.86 3.92 13.12
N VAL A 126 0.31 3.48 12.63
CA VAL A 126 0.60 3.46 11.19
C VAL A 126 -0.30 2.45 10.48
N PHE A 127 -0.59 1.29 11.08
CA PHE A 127 -1.51 0.32 10.51
C PHE A 127 -2.93 0.88 10.39
N PHE A 128 -3.42 1.59 11.40
CA PHE A 128 -4.71 2.28 11.32
C PHE A 128 -4.73 3.31 10.19
N LEU A 129 -3.75 4.22 10.17
CA LEU A 129 -3.67 5.30 9.18
C LEU A 129 -3.53 4.75 7.76
N CYS A 130 -2.67 3.77 7.53
CA CYS A 130 -2.33 3.34 6.18
C CYS A 130 -3.24 2.23 5.62
N ARG A 131 -3.87 1.43 6.49
CA ARG A 131 -4.67 0.27 6.05
C ARG A 131 -6.17 0.40 6.35
N ILE A 132 -6.56 1.07 7.44
CA ILE A 132 -7.98 1.22 7.79
C ILE A 132 -8.57 2.45 7.13
N THR A 133 -7.87 3.60 7.16
CA THR A 133 -8.40 4.81 6.51
C THR A 133 -8.46 4.68 4.99
N THR A 134 -7.60 3.87 4.38
CA THR A 134 -7.61 3.61 2.94
C THR A 134 -8.86 2.86 2.48
N ILE A 135 -9.54 2.12 3.37
CA ILE A 135 -10.86 1.55 3.09
C ILE A 135 -11.89 2.67 2.84
N LEU A 136 -11.81 3.76 3.61
CA LEU A 136 -12.70 4.91 3.44
C LEU A 136 -12.42 5.63 2.11
N VAL A 137 -11.15 5.73 1.73
CA VAL A 137 -10.75 6.30 0.43
C VAL A 137 -11.32 5.47 -0.73
N PHE A 138 -11.47 4.16 -0.58
CA PHE A 138 -12.05 3.30 -1.62
C PHE A 138 -13.51 3.65 -1.96
N VAL A 139 -14.27 4.26 -1.04
CA VAL A 139 -15.66 4.71 -1.26
C VAL A 139 -15.76 5.73 -2.40
N ASP A 140 -14.67 6.44 -2.70
CA ASP A 140 -14.55 7.37 -3.82
C ASP A 140 -14.71 6.71 -5.20
N VAL A 141 -14.78 5.37 -5.28
CA VAL A 141 -15.17 4.65 -6.50
C VAL A 141 -16.65 4.87 -6.88
N ILE A 142 -17.54 5.12 -5.92
CA ILE A 142 -18.99 5.11 -6.12
C ILE A 142 -19.46 6.07 -7.23
N PRO A 143 -18.99 7.34 -7.29
CA PRO A 143 -19.37 8.25 -8.37
C PRO A 143 -18.97 7.71 -9.76
N HIS A 144 -17.81 7.07 -9.89
CA HIS A 144 -17.30 6.51 -11.15
C HIS A 144 -18.06 5.25 -11.60
N MET A 145 -18.67 4.52 -10.66
CA MET A 145 -19.59 3.44 -11.01
C MET A 145 -20.89 3.98 -11.63
N LYS A 146 -21.39 5.11 -11.12
CA LYS A 146 -22.64 5.73 -11.60
C LYS A 146 -22.51 6.33 -13.00
N THR A 147 -21.33 6.84 -13.36
CA THR A 147 -21.07 7.41 -14.69
C THR A 147 -20.76 6.35 -15.75
N GLY A 148 -20.51 5.10 -15.35
CA GLY A 148 -20.16 4.00 -16.25
C GLY A 148 -18.71 4.05 -16.80
N GLU A 149 -17.97 5.12 -16.54
CA GLU A 149 -16.58 5.30 -16.98
C GLU A 149 -15.65 4.23 -16.41
N LEU A 150 -15.94 3.73 -15.20
CA LEU A 150 -15.15 2.68 -14.57
C LEU A 150 -15.14 1.38 -15.39
N TYR A 151 -16.24 1.03 -16.07
CA TYR A 151 -16.32 -0.24 -16.79
C TYR A 151 -15.52 -0.26 -18.10
N LYS A 152 -14.99 0.89 -18.52
CA LYS A 152 -14.17 1.03 -19.74
C LYS A 152 -12.68 0.76 -19.52
N VAL A 153 -12.21 0.69 -18.26
CA VAL A 153 -10.77 0.66 -17.93
C VAL A 153 -10.11 -0.72 -18.05
N GLY A 154 -10.85 -1.71 -18.54
CA GLY A 154 -10.40 -3.08 -18.82
C GLY A 154 -10.57 -4.05 -17.65
N SER A 155 -10.76 -5.33 -17.99
CA SER A 155 -11.12 -6.40 -17.04
C SER A 155 -10.11 -6.57 -15.90
N GLY A 156 -8.81 -6.45 -16.18
CA GLY A 156 -7.77 -6.57 -15.15
C GLY A 156 -7.88 -5.53 -14.02
N VAL A 157 -8.17 -4.27 -14.37
CA VAL A 157 -8.39 -3.21 -13.36
C VAL A 157 -9.67 -3.45 -12.58
N LEU A 158 -10.72 -3.94 -13.23
CA LEU A 158 -11.97 -4.30 -12.56
C LEU A 158 -11.77 -5.46 -11.58
N ILE A 159 -11.01 -6.50 -11.95
CA ILE A 159 -10.66 -7.62 -11.05
C ILE A 159 -9.87 -7.11 -9.85
N ASN A 160 -8.87 -6.27 -10.09
CA ASN A 160 -8.09 -5.63 -9.03
C ASN A 160 -8.99 -4.87 -8.04
N MET A 161 -9.94 -4.12 -8.58
CA MET A 161 -10.80 -3.23 -7.81
C MET A 161 -11.88 -3.99 -7.03
N PHE A 162 -12.57 -4.93 -7.67
CA PHE A 162 -13.74 -5.59 -7.09
C PHE A 162 -13.46 -6.96 -6.47
N VAL A 163 -12.30 -7.55 -6.73
CA VAL A 163 -11.92 -8.86 -6.17
C VAL A 163 -10.72 -8.72 -5.25
N LEU A 164 -9.57 -8.27 -5.77
CA LEU A 164 -8.34 -8.25 -4.97
C LEU A 164 -8.40 -7.23 -3.83
N THR A 165 -8.86 -6.00 -4.11
CA THR A 165 -8.91 -4.93 -3.10
C THR A 165 -9.77 -5.32 -1.88
N PRO A 166 -11.01 -5.83 -2.03
CA PRO A 166 -11.79 -6.32 -0.89
C PRO A 166 -11.11 -7.44 -0.10
N ILE A 167 -10.47 -8.40 -0.79
CA ILE A 167 -9.72 -9.49 -0.12
C ILE A 167 -8.60 -8.91 0.76
N PHE A 168 -7.81 -7.97 0.23
CA PHE A 168 -6.76 -7.30 0.99
C PHE A 168 -7.32 -6.50 2.17
N TYR A 169 -8.46 -5.83 2.02
CA TYR A 169 -9.10 -5.12 3.12
C TYR A 169 -9.57 -6.05 4.24
N VAL A 170 -10.21 -7.18 3.91
CA VAL A 170 -10.61 -8.18 4.91
C VAL A 170 -9.39 -8.71 5.67
N MET A 171 -8.33 -9.04 4.95
CA MET A 171 -7.06 -9.45 5.55
C MET A 171 -6.50 -8.36 6.49
N ASN A 172 -6.53 -7.09 6.08
CA ASN A 172 -6.04 -5.97 6.88
C ASN A 172 -6.88 -5.76 8.15
N ILE A 173 -8.20 -5.83 8.06
CA ILE A 173 -9.09 -5.72 9.23
C ILE A 173 -8.80 -6.85 10.22
N PHE A 174 -8.64 -8.09 9.72
CA PHE A 174 -8.28 -9.23 10.56
C PHE A 174 -6.97 -9.00 11.33
N TRP A 175 -5.93 -8.51 10.65
CA TRP A 175 -4.66 -8.19 11.31
C TRP A 175 -4.79 -7.03 12.29
N PHE A 176 -5.54 -5.99 11.94
CA PHE A 176 -5.77 -4.86 12.83
C PHE A 176 -6.44 -5.29 14.15
N ILE A 177 -7.45 -6.16 14.06
CA ILE A 177 -8.10 -6.74 15.26
C ILE A 177 -7.08 -7.51 16.11
N LYS A 178 -6.17 -8.28 15.50
CA LYS A 178 -5.11 -8.97 16.24
C LYS A 178 -4.14 -8.01 16.92
N ILE A 179 -3.75 -6.93 16.25
CA ILE A 179 -2.87 -5.91 16.80
C ILE A 179 -3.55 -5.22 17.99
N CYS A 180 -4.83 -4.85 17.86
CA CYS A 180 -5.62 -4.25 18.93
C CYS A 180 -5.75 -5.20 20.14
N LYS A 181 -6.06 -6.48 19.93
CA LYS A 181 -6.10 -7.48 21.00
C LYS A 181 -4.76 -7.64 21.70
N GLY A 182 -3.66 -7.61 20.94
CA GLY A 182 -2.30 -7.63 21.48
C GLY A 182 -1.99 -6.40 22.35
N ALA A 183 -2.39 -5.21 21.90
CA ALA A 183 -2.23 -3.97 22.66
C ALA A 183 -3.08 -3.99 23.94
N TYR A 184 -4.35 -4.41 23.84
CA TYR A 184 -5.25 -4.54 24.98
C TYR A 184 -4.69 -5.46 26.07
N ARG A 185 -4.13 -6.62 25.69
CA ARG A 185 -3.49 -7.54 26.65
C ARG A 185 -2.34 -6.88 27.39
N VAL A 186 -1.52 -6.06 26.73
CA VAL A 186 -0.39 -5.38 27.40
C VAL A 186 -0.88 -4.31 28.38
N LEU A 187 -1.98 -3.63 28.08
CA LEU A 187 -2.53 -2.55 28.91
C LEU A 187 -3.35 -3.07 30.10
N TYR A 188 -4.08 -4.17 29.92
CA TYR A 188 -5.08 -4.63 30.88
C TYR A 188 -4.79 -6.02 31.48
N SER A 189 -3.69 -6.69 31.12
CA SER A 189 -3.30 -7.90 31.86
C SER A 189 -2.88 -7.53 33.29
N PRO A 190 -3.43 -8.19 34.33
CA PRO A 190 -3.00 -7.96 35.69
C PRO A 190 -1.50 -8.25 35.80
N LYS A 191 -0.75 -7.32 36.40
CA LYS A 191 0.63 -7.60 36.81
C LYS A 191 0.53 -8.75 37.81
N MET A 192 1.00 -9.95 37.45
CA MET A 192 1.25 -10.95 38.48
C MET A 192 2.35 -10.36 39.36
N ASN A 193 2.01 -10.10 40.63
CA ASN A 193 2.97 -9.76 41.66
C ASN A 193 3.91 -10.97 41.80
N THR A 194 5.08 -10.90 41.17
CA THR A 194 6.21 -11.73 41.59
C THR A 194 6.81 -11.02 42.80
N GLU A 195 6.43 -11.50 43.98
CA GLU A 195 7.24 -11.44 45.20
C GLU A 195 8.58 -12.14 44.98
#